data_AF-A0A183SAK7-F1
#
_entry.id   AF-A0A183SAK7-F1
#
_cell.length_a   1.000
_cell.length_b   1.000
_cell.length_c   1.000
_cell.angle_alpha   90.00
_cell.angle_beta   90.00
_cell.angle_gamma   90.00
#
_symmetry.space_group_name_H-M   'P 1'
#
loop_
_entity.id
_entity.type
_entity.pdbx_description
1 polymer ?
#
loop_
_entity_poly.entity_id
_entity_poly.type
_entity_poly.pdbx_seq_one_letter_code
_entity_poly.pdbx_strand_id
1 'polypeptide(L)'
;MLMNLNIFHSVQLAVDVDSKSAVDDAYKVSFVVQERKPQTLKAQWTVNTDGAMRLGGYYSLNNIFRKGERLQIDVSMGRDASALRSATFTKPLEKNPTMFFSFGGSEGTYDHWWSRFMRHEKSLFAEFLAPSRFGVHRLSWSYLWRELEASGRNTPWAVRMESGQSMRMNLRHQLEFDTRSDRIFPDDGLLLRLAKDITFITPGPPCAGVNNEDEPARGTYVQFCTLPAYQFICLTQGCPHPLLDCLCSFTAEWC
;
A
#
# COMPACT_ATOMS: atom_id res chain seq x y z
N MET A 1 11.33 10.65 18.30
CA MET A 1 10.06 11.35 17.99
C MET A 1 10.18 12.24 16.76
N LEU A 2 11.17 13.14 16.65
CA LEU A 2 11.32 14.05 15.51
C LEU A 2 11.58 13.37 14.16
N MET A 3 12.38 12.29 14.12
CA MET A 3 12.64 11.55 12.88
C MET A 3 11.37 10.91 12.27
N ASN A 4 10.38 10.55 13.08
CA ASN A 4 9.17 9.87 12.60
C ASN A 4 8.31 10.77 11.69
N LEU A 5 8.43 12.09 11.83
CA LEU A 5 7.72 13.06 10.98
C LEU A 5 8.13 12.99 9.51
N ASN A 6 9.27 12.36 9.18
CA ASN A 6 9.76 12.16 7.80
C ASN A 6 9.95 13.44 6.96
N ILE A 7 9.89 14.61 7.61
CA ILE A 7 10.14 15.95 7.04
C ILE A 7 11.61 16.34 7.20
N PHE A 8 12.29 15.84 8.22
CA PHE A 8 13.69 16.15 8.48
C PHE A 8 14.62 15.20 7.71
N HIS A 9 15.72 15.77 7.20
CA HIS A 9 16.78 15.01 6.55
C HIS A 9 17.74 14.46 7.59
N SER A 10 18.15 15.32 8.53
CA SER A 10 19.01 14.98 9.65
C SER A 10 18.53 15.71 10.91
N VAL A 11 18.67 15.03 12.06
CA VAL A 11 18.41 15.59 13.38
C VAL A 11 19.66 15.30 14.20
N GLN A 12 20.39 16.35 14.57
CA GLN A 12 21.57 16.26 15.41
C GLN A 12 21.24 16.78 16.81
N LEU A 13 21.67 16.04 17.83
CA LEU A 13 21.54 16.40 19.23
C LEU A 13 22.92 16.82 19.73
N ALA A 14 23.08 18.10 20.06
CA ALA A 14 24.29 18.60 20.70
C ALA A 14 24.00 18.87 22.18
N VAL A 15 24.73 18.19 23.05
CA VAL A 15 24.63 18.34 24.51
C VAL A 15 25.88 19.06 24.97
N ASP A 16 25.72 20.31 25.40
CA ASP A 16 26.81 21.13 25.92
C ASP A 16 26.64 21.31 27.43
N VAL A 17 27.75 21.30 28.18
CA VAL A 17 27.76 21.64 29.60
C VAL A 17 27.77 23.17 29.72
N ASP A 18 26.82 23.73 30.47
CA ASP A 18 26.73 25.18 30.62
C ASP A 18 27.72 25.69 31.66
N SER A 19 28.87 26.18 31.19
CA SER A 19 29.94 26.69 32.05
C SER A 19 29.63 28.05 32.70
N LYS A 20 28.45 28.64 32.47
CA LYS A 20 28.05 29.97 33.00
C LYS A 20 26.94 29.92 34.06
N SER A 21 26.34 28.75 34.28
CA SER A 21 25.29 28.58 35.29
C SER A 21 25.90 28.16 36.62
N ALA A 22 25.49 28.79 37.72
CA ALA A 22 25.98 28.54 39.09
C ALA A 22 25.52 27.19 39.69
N VAL A 23 25.02 26.27 38.87
CA VAL A 23 24.48 24.95 39.24
C VAL A 23 25.37 23.91 38.56
N ASP A 24 26.01 23.05 39.36
CA ASP A 24 27.07 22.11 38.94
C ASP A 24 26.61 21.04 37.91
N ASP A 25 25.32 20.93 37.62
CA ASP A 25 24.73 19.92 36.72
C ASP A 25 23.79 20.52 35.65
N ALA A 26 24.08 21.74 35.16
CA ALA A 26 23.30 22.36 34.09
C ALA A 26 23.77 21.90 32.70
N TYR A 27 22.96 21.07 32.03
CA TYR A 27 23.18 20.67 30.63
C TYR A 27 22.27 21.46 29.68
N LYS A 28 22.87 22.02 28.63
CA LYS A 28 22.14 22.63 27.52
C LYS A 28 22.02 21.63 26.38
N VAL A 29 20.79 21.18 26.13
CA VAL A 29 20.47 20.33 24.98
C VAL A 29 20.01 21.20 23.83
N SER A 30 20.78 21.25 22.74
CA SER A 30 20.43 21.95 21.52
C SER A 30 20.12 20.96 20.39
N PHE A 31 19.00 21.19 19.71
CA PHE A 31 18.57 20.39 18.58
C PHE A 31 18.90 21.14 17.29
N VAL A 32 19.84 20.61 16.51
CA VAL A 32 20.14 21.13 15.18
C VAL A 32 19.40 20.25 14.17
N VAL A 33 18.38 20.82 13.53
CA VAL A 33 17.52 20.11 12.57
C VAL A 33 17.78 20.62 11.16
N GLN A 34 17.90 19.69 10.22
CA GLN A 34 17.95 19.99 8.80
C GLN A 34 16.67 19.50 8.14
N GLU A 35 15.87 20.42 7.59
CA GLU A 35 14.66 20.05 6.84
C GLU A 35 15.02 19.41 5.49
N ARG A 36 14.17 18.49 5.01
CA ARG A 36 14.25 18.00 3.64
C ARG A 36 13.87 19.08 2.66
N LYS A 37 14.33 18.93 1.42
CA LYS A 37 13.94 19.80 0.32
C LYS A 37 12.41 19.80 0.18
N PRO A 38 11.78 20.98 -0.04
CA PRO A 38 10.34 21.11 -0.13
C PRO A 38 9.77 20.38 -1.34
N GLN A 39 10.55 20.26 -2.42
CA GLN A 39 10.18 19.55 -3.63
C GLN A 39 11.20 18.44 -3.93
N THR A 40 10.70 17.28 -4.33
CA THR A 40 11.50 16.15 -4.80
C THR A 40 10.90 15.63 -6.09
N LEU A 41 11.65 15.76 -7.19
CA LEU A 41 11.34 15.16 -8.47
C LEU A 41 12.24 13.93 -8.67
N LYS A 42 11.66 12.79 -9.04
CA LYS A 42 12.41 11.61 -9.47
C LYS A 42 11.83 11.12 -10.79
N ALA A 43 12.68 10.74 -11.72
CA ALA A 43 12.28 10.00 -12.91
C ALA A 43 12.82 8.56 -12.78
N GLN A 44 12.01 7.58 -13.15
CA GLN A 44 12.34 6.16 -13.08
C GLN A 44 12.05 5.52 -14.42
N TRP A 45 12.97 4.70 -14.89
CA TRP A 45 12.90 4.09 -16.22
C TRP A 45 13.17 2.61 -15.98
N THR A 46 12.15 1.78 -16.12
CA THR A 46 12.25 0.34 -15.87
C THR A 46 12.05 -0.38 -17.19
N VAL A 47 12.96 -1.30 -17.50
CA VAL A 47 12.85 -2.21 -18.63
C VAL A 47 12.73 -3.60 -18.06
N ASN A 48 11.60 -4.24 -18.30
CA ASN A 48 11.33 -5.60 -17.85
C ASN A 48 11.93 -6.62 -18.84
N THR A 49 12.09 -7.85 -18.37
CA THR A 49 12.63 -8.98 -19.15
C THR A 49 11.74 -9.42 -20.31
N ASP A 50 10.44 -9.10 -20.24
CA ASP A 50 9.45 -9.30 -21.32
C ASP A 50 9.55 -8.23 -22.42
N GLY A 51 10.46 -7.26 -22.27
CA GLY A 51 10.63 -6.13 -23.19
C GLY A 51 9.67 -4.96 -22.92
N ALA A 52 8.82 -5.06 -21.90
CA ALA A 52 7.95 -3.96 -21.49
C ALA A 52 8.78 -2.85 -20.86
N MET A 53 8.73 -1.67 -21.47
CA MET A 53 9.38 -0.46 -20.96
C MET A 53 8.35 0.37 -20.20
N ARG A 54 8.68 0.81 -18.98
CA ARG A 54 7.86 1.70 -18.15
C ARG A 54 8.65 2.95 -17.79
N LEU A 55 8.12 4.10 -18.16
CA LEU A 55 8.61 5.41 -17.77
C LEU A 55 7.75 5.93 -16.62
N GLY A 56 8.37 6.16 -15.46
CA GLY A 56 7.78 6.72 -14.26
C GLY A 56 8.32 8.11 -13.94
N GLY A 57 7.45 8.98 -13.46
CA GLY A 57 7.76 10.25 -12.83
C GLY A 57 7.15 10.26 -11.42
N TYR A 58 7.93 10.74 -10.46
CA TYR A 58 7.54 10.89 -9.08
C TYR A 58 7.76 12.34 -8.67
N TYR A 59 6.72 12.96 -8.15
CA TYR A 59 6.76 14.32 -7.65
C TYR A 59 6.22 14.36 -6.22
N SER A 60 7.07 14.74 -5.27
CA SER A 60 6.70 14.87 -3.87
C SER A 60 6.92 16.30 -3.40
N LEU A 61 5.85 16.90 -2.89
CA LEU A 61 5.86 18.16 -2.16
C LEU A 61 5.79 17.86 -0.67
N ASN A 62 6.82 18.26 0.05
CA ASN A 62 6.89 18.15 1.49
C ASN A 62 6.47 19.49 2.10
N ASN A 63 5.69 19.43 3.18
CA ASN A 63 5.34 20.55 4.05
C ASN A 63 4.54 21.69 3.39
N ILE A 64 3.49 21.36 2.61
CA ILE A 64 2.69 22.35 1.85
C ILE A 64 2.12 23.46 2.75
N PHE A 65 1.52 23.10 3.88
CA PHE A 65 0.88 24.04 4.81
C PHE A 65 1.73 24.34 6.05
N ARG A 66 3.04 24.05 6.02
CA ARG A 66 3.94 24.15 7.19
C ARG A 66 3.55 23.29 8.41
N LYS A 67 2.54 22.42 8.26
CA LYS A 67 2.02 21.48 9.27
C LYS A 67 2.54 20.04 9.11
N GLY A 68 3.55 19.84 8.28
CA GLY A 68 4.12 18.52 8.01
C GLY A 68 3.33 17.64 7.04
N GLU A 69 2.41 18.26 6.30
CA GLU A 69 1.61 17.59 5.27
C GLU A 69 2.46 17.34 4.02
N ARG A 70 2.22 16.21 3.35
CA ARG A 70 2.97 15.77 2.17
C ARG A 70 2.03 15.39 1.04
N LEU A 71 2.27 15.91 -0.14
CA LEU A 71 1.59 15.49 -1.37
C LEU A 71 2.57 14.73 -2.24
N GLN A 72 2.14 13.57 -2.73
CA GLN A 72 2.90 12.71 -3.62
C GLN A 72 2.07 12.47 -4.86
N ILE A 73 2.68 12.62 -6.02
CA ILE A 73 2.10 12.36 -7.32
C ILE A 73 3.04 11.40 -8.04
N ASP A 74 2.52 10.24 -8.42
CA ASP A 74 3.23 9.24 -9.18
C ASP A 74 2.52 9.08 -10.52
N VAL A 75 3.28 9.15 -11.61
CA VAL A 75 2.77 8.93 -12.96
C VAL A 75 3.69 7.93 -13.61
N SER A 76 3.17 6.82 -14.09
CA SER A 76 3.92 5.83 -14.85
C SER A 76 3.18 5.47 -16.11
N MET A 77 3.92 5.34 -17.21
CA MET A 77 3.42 5.01 -18.53
C MET A 77 4.28 3.92 -19.14
N GLY A 78 3.64 2.83 -19.52
CA GLY A 78 4.25 1.70 -20.20
C GLY A 78 4.03 1.76 -21.70
N ARG A 79 4.85 1.02 -22.44
CA ARG A 79 4.70 0.85 -23.89
C ARG A 79 3.40 0.13 -24.26
N ASP A 80 2.89 -0.72 -23.37
CA ASP A 80 1.73 -1.60 -23.61
C ASP A 80 0.40 -0.88 -23.35
N ALA A 81 0.30 0.41 -23.69
CA ALA A 81 -0.82 1.30 -23.35
C ALA A 81 -1.17 1.37 -21.84
N SER A 82 -0.37 0.74 -20.97
CA SER A 82 -0.59 0.75 -19.53
C SER A 82 -0.19 2.11 -18.96
N ALA A 83 -1.08 2.79 -18.25
CA ALA A 83 -0.78 4.05 -17.61
C ALA A 83 -1.33 4.04 -16.19
N LEU A 84 -0.50 4.40 -15.20
CA LEU A 84 -0.90 4.50 -13.80
C LEU A 84 -0.57 5.91 -13.31
N ARG A 85 -1.59 6.59 -12.79
CA ARG A 85 -1.50 7.92 -12.19
C ARG A 85 -2.02 7.80 -10.77
N SER A 86 -1.26 8.24 -9.78
CA SER A 86 -1.73 8.27 -8.40
C SER A 86 -1.36 9.58 -7.73
N ALA A 87 -2.25 10.07 -6.89
CA ALA A 87 -2.03 11.24 -6.05
C ALA A 87 -2.39 10.88 -4.61
N THR A 88 -1.44 11.09 -3.69
CA THR A 88 -1.60 10.77 -2.26
C THR A 88 -1.24 11.99 -1.43
N PHE A 89 -2.19 12.42 -0.60
CA PHE A 89 -2.00 13.44 0.42
C PHE A 89 -1.89 12.77 1.79
N THR A 90 -0.79 13.01 2.50
CA THR A 90 -0.53 12.45 3.83
C THR A 90 -0.40 13.59 4.85
N LYS A 91 -1.14 13.47 5.95
CA LYS A 91 -1.15 14.41 7.06
C LYS A 91 -0.82 13.69 8.38
N PRO A 92 0.20 14.14 9.13
CA PRO A 92 0.40 13.69 10.50
C PRO A 92 -0.67 14.30 11.42
N LEU A 93 -1.14 13.54 12.42
CA LEU A 93 -2.09 14.08 13.40
C LEU A 93 -1.40 15.06 14.36
N GLU A 94 -2.04 16.22 14.60
CA GLU A 94 -1.46 17.36 15.34
C GLU A 94 -1.01 17.03 16.78
N LYS A 95 -1.50 15.93 17.37
CA LYS A 95 -1.17 15.52 18.75
C LYS A 95 -0.19 14.35 18.85
N ASN A 96 -0.02 13.55 17.79
CA ASN A 96 0.92 12.43 17.78
C ASN A 96 1.62 12.32 16.41
N PRO A 97 2.93 12.64 16.34
CA PRO A 97 3.69 12.61 15.08
C PRO A 97 3.92 11.20 14.53
N THR A 98 3.42 10.17 15.23
CA THR A 98 3.54 8.78 14.80
C THR A 98 2.26 8.25 14.16
N MET A 99 1.16 9.01 14.22
CA MET A 99 -0.10 8.68 13.54
C MET A 99 -0.20 9.46 12.23
N PHE A 100 -0.54 8.75 11.15
CA PHE A 100 -0.68 9.35 9.83
C PHE A 100 -2.06 9.07 9.26
N PHE A 101 -2.66 10.10 8.69
CA PHE A 101 -3.83 9.98 7.84
C PHE A 101 -3.40 10.24 6.41
N SER A 102 -3.67 9.30 5.51
CA SER A 102 -3.41 9.45 4.08
C SER A 102 -4.72 9.36 3.32
N PHE A 103 -4.88 10.21 2.33
CA PHE A 103 -6.02 10.22 1.44
C PHE A 103 -5.52 10.40 0.02
N GLY A 104 -6.03 9.63 -0.91
CA GLY A 104 -5.53 9.65 -2.27
C GLY A 104 -6.47 8.99 -3.25
N GLY A 105 -6.09 9.10 -4.52
CA GLY A 105 -6.75 8.42 -5.60
C GLY A 105 -5.74 7.96 -6.64
N SER A 106 -6.14 6.98 -7.42
CA SER A 106 -5.36 6.50 -8.55
C SER A 106 -6.24 6.17 -9.73
N GLU A 107 -5.67 6.31 -10.91
CA GLU A 107 -6.26 5.95 -12.19
C GLU A 107 -5.24 5.07 -12.92
N GLY A 108 -5.67 3.89 -13.32
CA GLY A 108 -4.88 2.88 -13.98
C GLY A 108 -5.56 2.40 -15.25
N THR A 109 -4.83 2.31 -16.35
CA THR A 109 -5.22 1.54 -17.52
C THR A 109 -4.24 0.39 -17.66
N TYR A 110 -4.77 -0.82 -17.83
CA TYR A 110 -3.99 -2.04 -17.96
C TYR A 110 -4.44 -2.81 -19.19
N ASP A 111 -3.51 -3.07 -20.11
CA ASP A 111 -3.73 -3.99 -21.21
C ASP A 111 -3.30 -5.39 -20.80
N HIS A 112 -4.26 -6.30 -20.70
CA HIS A 112 -3.99 -7.71 -20.47
C HIS A 112 -3.88 -8.42 -21.83
N TRP A 113 -2.70 -8.32 -22.43
CA TRP A 113 -2.42 -8.86 -23.77
C TRP A 113 -2.66 -10.39 -23.88
N TRP A 114 -2.42 -11.14 -22.81
CA TRP A 114 -2.60 -12.59 -22.76
C TRP A 114 -4.06 -13.03 -22.88
N SER A 115 -5.00 -12.21 -22.41
CA SER A 115 -6.44 -12.48 -22.41
C SER A 115 -7.22 -11.49 -23.28
N ARG A 116 -6.51 -10.61 -23.99
CA ARG A 116 -7.02 -9.64 -24.97
C ARG A 116 -8.12 -8.74 -24.39
N PHE A 117 -7.97 -8.25 -23.17
CA PHE A 117 -8.92 -7.30 -22.60
C PHE A 117 -8.21 -6.09 -22.02
N MET A 118 -8.89 -4.95 -22.07
CA MET A 118 -8.47 -3.70 -21.48
C MET A 118 -9.20 -3.50 -20.16
N ARG A 119 -8.48 -3.02 -19.15
CA ARG A 119 -9.01 -2.75 -17.82
C ARG A 119 -8.70 -1.32 -17.43
N HIS A 120 -9.75 -0.52 -17.25
CA HIS A 120 -9.66 0.82 -16.69
C HIS A 120 -10.07 0.77 -15.23
N GLU A 121 -9.22 1.25 -14.34
CA GLU A 121 -9.45 1.28 -12.90
C GLU A 121 -9.28 2.70 -12.41
N LYS A 122 -10.26 3.18 -11.65
CA LYS A 122 -10.18 4.43 -10.89
C LYS A 122 -10.44 4.08 -9.45
N SER A 123 -9.59 4.52 -8.54
CA SER A 123 -9.76 4.24 -7.13
C SER A 123 -9.56 5.47 -6.28
N LEU A 124 -10.29 5.49 -5.18
CA LEU A 124 -10.16 6.44 -4.09
C LEU A 124 -9.81 5.63 -2.84
N PHE A 125 -8.85 6.09 -2.07
CA PHE A 125 -8.45 5.40 -0.85
C PHE A 125 -8.16 6.38 0.29
N ALA A 126 -8.48 5.95 1.50
CA ALA A 126 -8.13 6.60 2.73
C ALA A 126 -7.43 5.58 3.63
N GLU A 127 -6.31 5.96 4.23
CA GLU A 127 -5.55 5.12 5.12
C GLU A 127 -5.26 5.84 6.43
N PHE A 128 -5.40 5.11 7.52
CA PHE A 128 -5.09 5.56 8.85
C PHE A 128 -4.07 4.63 9.47
N LEU A 129 -2.93 5.18 9.90
CA LEU A 129 -1.84 4.46 10.53
C LEU A 129 -1.74 4.87 12.00
N ALA A 130 -1.84 3.88 12.89
CA ALA A 130 -1.76 4.06 14.33
C ALA A 130 -0.78 3.03 14.94
N PRO A 131 0.36 3.47 15.49
CA PRO A 131 1.25 2.59 16.23
C PRO A 131 0.66 2.25 17.60
N SER A 132 0.83 0.99 18.02
CA SER A 132 0.42 0.44 19.30
C SER A 132 1.60 -0.34 19.91
N ARG A 133 1.45 -0.75 21.18
CA ARG A 133 2.44 -1.60 21.86
C ARG A 133 2.64 -2.95 21.17
N PHE A 134 1.58 -3.44 20.51
CA PHE A 134 1.56 -4.73 19.83
C PHE A 134 1.98 -4.66 18.36
N GLY A 135 2.41 -3.51 17.87
CA GLY A 135 2.77 -3.28 16.47
C GLY A 135 2.06 -2.08 15.85
N VAL A 136 2.16 -1.95 14.54
CA VAL A 136 1.57 -0.87 13.77
C VAL A 136 0.25 -1.33 13.18
N HIS A 137 -0.84 -0.64 13.55
CA HIS A 137 -2.14 -0.83 12.94
C HIS A 137 -2.30 0.08 11.72
N ARG A 138 -2.79 -0.46 10.62
CA ARG A 138 -3.13 0.24 9.39
C ARG A 138 -4.55 -0.11 9.01
N LEU A 139 -5.44 0.88 9.07
CA LEU A 139 -6.79 0.77 8.59
C LEU A 139 -6.88 1.47 7.23
N SER A 140 -7.18 0.73 6.18
CA SER A 140 -7.33 1.24 4.82
C SER A 140 -8.77 1.04 4.36
N TRP A 141 -9.38 2.12 3.91
CA TRP A 141 -10.65 2.10 3.17
C TRP A 141 -10.34 2.44 1.72
N SER A 142 -10.88 1.66 0.80
CA SER A 142 -10.69 1.86 -0.63
C SER A 142 -11.99 1.66 -1.39
N TYR A 143 -12.11 2.40 -2.46
CA TYR A 143 -13.26 2.42 -3.32
C TYR A 143 -12.74 2.40 -4.76
N LEU A 144 -13.11 1.38 -5.52
CA LEU A 144 -12.53 1.09 -6.83
C LEU A 144 -13.66 0.96 -7.85
N TRP A 145 -13.61 1.82 -8.86
CA TRP A 145 -14.43 1.76 -10.06
C TRP A 145 -13.61 1.11 -11.16
N ARG A 146 -14.06 -0.04 -11.65
CA ARG A 146 -13.39 -0.80 -12.69
C ARG A 146 -14.31 -0.95 -13.89
N GLU A 147 -13.75 -0.74 -15.07
CA GLU A 147 -14.39 -0.97 -16.35
C GLU A 147 -13.55 -1.98 -17.14
N LEU A 148 -14.20 -3.03 -17.62
CA LEU A 148 -13.61 -4.08 -18.43
C LEU A 148 -14.11 -3.98 -19.87
N GLU A 149 -13.18 -3.83 -20.80
CA GLU A 149 -13.48 -3.77 -22.23
C GLU A 149 -12.83 -4.95 -22.96
N ALA A 150 -13.64 -5.66 -23.75
CA ALA A 150 -13.15 -6.74 -24.59
C ALA A 150 -12.47 -6.16 -25.84
N SER A 151 -11.17 -6.43 -26.04
CA SER A 151 -10.37 -5.82 -27.12
C SER A 151 -10.75 -6.29 -28.53
N GLY A 152 -11.42 -7.43 -28.70
CA GLY A 152 -11.79 -7.93 -30.03
C GLY A 152 -12.58 -9.23 -30.05
N ARG A 153 -12.70 -9.87 -31.23
CA ARG A 153 -13.47 -11.12 -31.44
C ARG A 153 -12.84 -12.35 -30.76
N ASN A 154 -11.53 -12.32 -30.52
CA ASN A 154 -10.80 -13.45 -29.93
C ASN A 154 -10.80 -13.43 -28.39
N THR A 155 -11.51 -12.50 -27.74
CA THR A 155 -11.63 -12.51 -26.28
C THR A 155 -12.45 -13.72 -25.81
N PRO A 156 -11.99 -14.42 -24.76
CA PRO A 156 -12.69 -15.58 -24.23
C PRO A 156 -14.07 -15.18 -23.73
N TRP A 157 -15.03 -16.09 -23.88
CA TRP A 157 -16.43 -15.85 -23.55
C TRP A 157 -16.64 -15.40 -22.10
N ALA A 158 -15.91 -16.00 -21.14
CA ALA A 158 -16.00 -15.64 -19.72
C ALA A 158 -15.70 -14.15 -19.46
N VAL A 159 -14.66 -13.61 -20.11
CA VAL A 159 -14.28 -12.19 -19.94
C VAL A 159 -15.31 -11.26 -20.58
N ARG A 160 -15.96 -11.69 -21.68
CA ARG A 160 -17.07 -10.93 -22.27
C ARG A 160 -18.27 -10.89 -21.34
N MET A 161 -18.55 -11.99 -20.65
CA MET A 161 -19.67 -12.07 -19.73
C MET A 161 -19.46 -11.16 -18.52
N GLU A 162 -18.23 -11.03 -18.04
CA GLU A 162 -17.85 -10.11 -16.96
C GLU A 162 -17.53 -8.69 -17.43
N SER A 163 -17.63 -8.42 -18.74
CA SER A 163 -17.33 -7.10 -19.28
C SER A 163 -18.37 -6.07 -18.84
N GLY A 164 -17.92 -4.83 -18.65
CA GLY A 164 -18.74 -3.75 -18.12
C GLY A 164 -18.16 -3.10 -16.88
N GLN A 165 -18.99 -2.31 -16.22
CA GLN A 165 -18.62 -1.50 -15.07
C GLN A 165 -18.91 -2.26 -13.77
N SER A 166 -17.93 -2.28 -12.89
CA SER A 166 -18.00 -2.89 -11.57
C SER A 166 -17.41 -1.93 -10.55
N MET A 167 -18.03 -1.86 -9.39
CA MET A 167 -17.63 -0.99 -8.28
C MET A 167 -17.37 -1.87 -7.06
N ARG A 168 -16.20 -1.71 -6.46
CA ARG A 168 -15.73 -2.48 -5.32
C ARG A 168 -15.38 -1.53 -4.19
N MET A 169 -16.00 -1.70 -3.03
CA MET A 169 -15.59 -1.05 -1.79
C MET A 169 -14.85 -2.08 -0.93
N ASN A 170 -13.68 -1.74 -0.42
CA ASN A 170 -12.91 -2.61 0.45
C ASN A 170 -12.49 -1.86 1.72
N LEU A 171 -12.77 -2.47 2.87
CA LEU A 171 -12.27 -2.06 4.17
C LEU A 171 -11.27 -3.11 4.65
N ARG A 172 -10.03 -2.71 4.86
CA ARG A 172 -8.93 -3.58 5.29
C ARG A 172 -8.29 -3.05 6.56
N HIS A 173 -8.14 -3.92 7.55
CA HIS A 173 -7.38 -3.68 8.77
C HIS A 173 -6.15 -4.59 8.78
N GLN A 174 -4.98 -4.00 8.94
CA GLN A 174 -3.70 -4.70 8.99
C GLN A 174 -2.97 -4.36 10.30
N LEU A 175 -2.46 -5.37 10.98
CA LEU A 175 -1.56 -5.26 12.12
C LEU A 175 -0.19 -5.81 11.70
N GLU A 176 0.84 -5.01 11.89
CA GLU A 176 2.23 -5.37 11.55
C GLU A 176 3.11 -5.29 12.80
N PHE A 177 3.73 -6.41 13.14
CA PHE A 177 4.70 -6.53 14.21
C PHE A 177 6.02 -7.03 13.61
N ASP A 178 7.04 -6.18 13.65
CA ASP A 178 8.36 -6.47 13.05
C ASP A 178 9.44 -6.34 14.12
N THR A 179 10.15 -7.44 14.38
CA THR A 179 11.32 -7.50 15.29
C THR A 179 12.59 -7.89 14.55
N ARG A 180 12.59 -7.87 13.22
CA ARG A 180 13.75 -8.25 12.42
C ARG A 180 14.91 -7.27 12.58
N SER A 181 16.11 -7.81 12.52
CA SER A 181 17.39 -7.10 12.56
C SER A 181 17.59 -6.16 11.36
N ASP A 182 17.38 -6.67 10.15
CA ASP A 182 17.35 -5.90 8.91
C ASP A 182 16.05 -6.15 8.13
N ARG A 183 15.64 -5.14 7.36
CA ARG A 183 14.41 -5.15 6.58
C ARG A 183 14.58 -5.87 5.24
N ILE A 184 15.78 -5.87 4.67
CA ILE A 184 16.05 -6.46 3.34
C ILE A 184 16.66 -7.86 3.50
N PHE A 185 17.69 -8.01 4.33
CA PHE A 185 18.32 -9.30 4.60
C PHE A 185 18.30 -9.59 6.10
N PRO A 186 17.15 -10.07 6.64
CA PRO A 186 17.06 -10.37 8.05
C PRO A 186 17.92 -11.57 8.42
N ASP A 187 18.86 -11.38 9.34
CA ASP A 187 19.65 -12.47 9.91
C ASP A 187 18.88 -13.18 11.04
N ASP A 188 18.19 -12.37 11.86
CA ASP A 188 17.38 -12.80 13.00
C ASP A 188 16.09 -11.96 13.14
N GLY A 189 15.07 -12.56 13.78
CA GLY A 189 13.83 -11.91 14.22
C GLY A 189 12.56 -12.43 13.56
N LEU A 190 11.43 -11.77 13.79
CA LEU A 190 10.10 -12.19 13.34
C LEU A 190 9.33 -11.03 12.70
N LEU A 191 8.66 -11.31 11.58
CA LEU A 191 7.66 -10.42 10.99
C LEU A 191 6.28 -11.11 11.05
N LEU A 192 5.38 -10.54 11.84
CA LEU A 192 3.97 -10.93 11.85
C LEU A 192 3.15 -9.84 11.17
N ARG A 193 2.44 -10.21 10.12
CA ARG A 193 1.49 -9.33 9.44
C ARG A 193 0.12 -10.00 9.41
N LEU A 194 -0.80 -9.48 10.20
CA LEU A 194 -2.20 -9.93 10.21
C LEU A 194 -3.00 -8.94 9.39
N ALA A 195 -3.71 -9.40 8.37
CA ALA A 195 -4.60 -8.56 7.57
C ALA A 195 -6.00 -9.18 7.53
N LYS A 196 -7.01 -8.33 7.69
CA LYS A 196 -8.42 -8.68 7.56
C LYS A 196 -9.06 -7.70 6.61
N ASP A 197 -9.60 -8.18 5.51
CA ASP A 197 -10.30 -7.39 4.51
C ASP A 197 -11.77 -7.81 4.40
N ILE A 198 -12.61 -6.80 4.17
CA ILE A 198 -14.04 -6.95 3.93
C ILE A 198 -14.32 -6.21 2.64
N THR A 199 -14.79 -6.95 1.64
CA THR A 199 -15.08 -6.40 0.32
C THR A 199 -16.58 -6.43 0.04
N PHE A 200 -17.08 -5.33 -0.52
CA PHE A 200 -18.44 -5.19 -1.06
C PHE A 200 -18.33 -4.91 -2.56
N ILE A 201 -19.11 -5.62 -3.38
CA ILE A 201 -19.09 -5.48 -4.85
C ILE A 201 -20.49 -5.13 -5.35
N THR A 202 -20.58 -4.12 -6.22
CA THR A 202 -21.83 -3.60 -6.81
C THR A 202 -21.58 -3.16 -8.26
N PRO A 203 -22.44 -3.49 -9.25
CA PRO A 203 -23.36 -4.63 -9.23
C PRO A 203 -22.59 -5.95 -9.07
N GLY A 204 -23.25 -6.98 -8.51
CA GLY A 204 -22.66 -8.32 -8.47
C GLY A 204 -22.38 -8.86 -9.89
N PRO A 205 -21.49 -9.86 -10.02
CA PRO A 205 -21.19 -10.46 -11.33
C PRO A 205 -22.49 -10.96 -12.00
N PRO A 206 -22.67 -10.73 -13.30
CA PRO A 206 -23.93 -11.00 -14.01
C PRO A 206 -24.32 -12.50 -14.05
N CYS A 207 -23.44 -13.41 -13.64
CA CYS A 207 -23.59 -14.86 -13.77
C CYS A 207 -24.14 -15.57 -12.53
N ALA A 208 -24.65 -14.87 -11.52
CA ALA A 208 -25.35 -15.49 -10.37
C ALA A 208 -26.86 -15.72 -10.63
N GLY A 209 -27.29 -15.66 -11.89
CA GLY A 209 -28.64 -16.01 -12.34
C GLY A 209 -28.65 -17.35 -13.07
N VAL A 210 -28.42 -18.45 -12.35
CA VAL A 210 -28.95 -19.75 -12.76
C VAL A 210 -30.25 -19.94 -11.98
N ASN A 211 -31.36 -19.69 -12.68
CA ASN A 211 -32.73 -20.11 -12.43
C ASN A 211 -33.04 -20.61 -11.02
N ASN A 212 -33.44 -19.70 -10.14
CA ASN A 212 -34.54 -19.97 -9.22
C ASN A 212 -35.45 -18.74 -9.29
N GLU A 213 -36.69 -18.97 -9.70
CA GLU A 213 -37.76 -17.98 -9.62
C GLU A 213 -37.92 -17.59 -8.13
N ASP A 214 -38.21 -16.30 -7.88
CA ASP A 214 -38.37 -15.65 -6.57
C ASP A 214 -37.10 -15.16 -5.83
N GLU A 215 -36.48 -14.05 -6.30
CA GLU A 215 -35.97 -13.00 -5.40
C GLU A 215 -35.64 -11.69 -6.15
N PRO A 216 -36.04 -10.50 -5.66
CA PRO A 216 -35.62 -9.23 -6.27
C PRO A 216 -34.11 -9.06 -6.17
N ALA A 217 -33.44 -9.04 -7.33
CA ALA A 217 -32.00 -8.88 -7.50
C ALA A 217 -31.48 -7.56 -6.89
N ARG A 218 -31.16 -7.58 -5.58
CA ARG A 218 -30.35 -6.58 -4.85
C ARG A 218 -29.35 -7.30 -3.95
N GLY A 219 -28.44 -8.05 -4.55
CA GLY A 219 -27.33 -8.68 -3.85
C GLY A 219 -26.19 -7.70 -3.60
N THR A 220 -26.05 -7.20 -2.37
CA THR A 220 -24.76 -6.68 -1.90
C THR A 220 -23.95 -7.89 -1.49
N TYR A 221 -22.92 -8.26 -2.26
CA TYR A 221 -22.08 -9.41 -1.92
C TYR A 221 -20.99 -8.98 -0.95
N VAL A 222 -21.03 -9.50 0.27
CA VAL A 222 -19.96 -9.36 1.26
C VAL A 222 -19.04 -10.56 1.12
N GLN A 223 -17.93 -10.40 0.40
CA GLN A 223 -16.91 -11.45 0.36
C GLN A 223 -15.96 -11.22 1.54
N PHE A 224 -16.09 -12.09 2.54
CA PHE A 224 -15.08 -12.23 3.60
C PHE A 224 -13.91 -13.02 3.01
N CYS A 225 -12.96 -12.32 2.38
CA CYS A 225 -11.64 -12.90 2.19
C CYS A 225 -10.92 -12.85 3.53
N THR A 226 -11.22 -13.77 4.43
CA THR A 226 -10.22 -14.10 5.44
C THR A 226 -9.13 -14.85 4.72
N LEU A 227 -8.13 -14.16 4.19
CA LEU A 227 -6.87 -14.82 3.90
C LEU A 227 -6.28 -15.17 5.28
N PRO A 228 -6.13 -16.45 5.67
CA PRO A 228 -5.15 -16.80 6.68
C PRO A 228 -3.78 -16.63 6.01
N ALA A 229 -3.39 -15.38 5.71
CA ALA A 229 -2.02 -15.07 5.38
C ALA A 229 -1.21 -15.09 6.69
N TYR A 230 -1.13 -16.26 7.33
CA TYR A 230 -0.03 -16.58 8.22
C TYR A 230 1.19 -16.78 7.34
N GLN A 231 1.74 -15.68 6.83
CA GLN A 231 3.06 -15.72 6.21
C GLN A 231 4.09 -15.72 7.34
N PHE A 232 4.23 -16.87 8.01
CA PHE A 232 5.38 -17.15 8.86
C PHE A 232 6.55 -17.42 7.92
N ILE A 233 7.31 -16.37 7.61
CA ILE A 233 8.66 -16.56 7.07
C ILE A 233 9.57 -16.75 8.29
N CYS A 234 9.64 -17.98 8.80
CA CYS A 234 10.73 -18.39 9.68
C CYS A 234 11.92 -18.73 8.79
N LEU A 235 12.87 -17.81 8.66
CA LEU A 235 14.18 -18.11 8.09
C LEU A 235 15.07 -18.64 9.20
N THR A 236 14.96 -19.94 9.51
CA THR A 236 16.01 -20.63 10.29
C THR A 236 16.86 -21.41 9.31
N GLN A 237 17.92 -20.80 8.79
CA GLN A 237 19.00 -21.56 8.17
C GLN A 237 19.81 -22.25 9.27
N GLY A 238 19.72 -23.58 9.34
CA GLY A 238 20.64 -24.43 10.08
C GLY A 238 20.03 -25.13 11.30
N CYS A 239 19.23 -26.17 11.09
CA CYS A 239 19.05 -27.21 12.11
C CYS A 239 18.80 -28.58 11.44
N PRO A 240 19.66 -29.58 11.65
CA PRO A 240 19.49 -30.91 11.06
C PRO A 240 18.66 -31.77 12.01
N HIS A 241 17.34 -31.73 11.91
CA HIS A 241 16.51 -32.79 12.48
C HIS A 241 15.29 -33.09 11.59
N PRO A 242 14.98 -34.38 11.36
CA PRO A 242 13.94 -34.79 10.42
C PRO A 242 12.62 -34.82 11.17
N LEU A 243 11.68 -33.94 10.83
CA LEU A 243 10.24 -34.06 11.08
C LEU A 243 9.62 -32.71 10.76
N LEU A 244 9.27 -32.48 9.49
CA LEU A 244 8.18 -31.60 9.04
C LEU A 244 8.21 -31.56 7.52
N ASP A 245 7.32 -32.33 6.91
CA ASP A 245 7.13 -32.41 5.48
C ASP A 245 6.73 -31.05 4.88
N CYS A 246 7.41 -30.71 3.79
CA CYS A 246 7.20 -29.55 2.95
C CYS A 246 5.81 -29.56 2.32
N LEU A 247 4.99 -28.55 2.62
CA LEU A 247 3.88 -28.13 1.75
C LEU A 247 4.21 -26.74 1.20
N CYS A 248 4.89 -26.73 0.04
CA CYS A 248 4.92 -25.58 -0.85
C CYS A 248 3.59 -25.54 -1.60
N SER A 249 2.74 -24.54 -1.32
CA SER A 249 1.60 -24.20 -2.16
C SER A 249 1.82 -22.85 -2.82
N PHE A 250 2.09 -22.91 -4.13
CA PHE A 250 1.88 -21.83 -5.08
C PHE A 250 0.38 -21.60 -5.25
N THR A 251 -0.06 -20.33 -5.17
CA THR A 251 -0.73 -19.54 -6.21
C THR A 251 -1.63 -18.49 -5.56
N ALA A 252 -1.20 -17.24 -5.66
CA ALA A 252 -2.08 -16.09 -5.68
C ALA A 252 -2.50 -15.88 -7.13
N GLU A 253 -3.80 -15.78 -7.39
CA GLU A 253 -4.47 -14.97 -8.40
C GLU A 253 -5.95 -15.39 -8.39
N TRP A 254 -6.87 -14.45 -8.61
CA TRP A 254 -8.34 -14.58 -8.50
C TRP A 254 -8.93 -14.38 -7.09
N CYS A 255 -9.00 -13.11 -6.65
CA CYS A 255 -9.99 -12.55 -5.73
C CYS A 255 -10.15 -11.04 -5.99
#